data_AF-A0AAV3YLS8-F1
#
_entry.id   AF-A0AAV3YLS8-F1
#
_cell.length_a   1.000
_cell.length_b   1.000
_cell.length_c   1.000
_cell.angle_alpha   90.00
_cell.angle_beta   90.00
_cell.angle_gamma   90.00
#
_symmetry.space_group_name_H-M   'P 1'
#
loop_
_entity.id
_entity.type
_entity.pdbx_description
1 polymer ?
#
loop_
_entity_poly.entity_id
_entity_poly.type
_entity_poly.pdbx_seq_one_letter_code
_entity_poly.pdbx_strand_id
1 'polypeptide(L)'
;MSHENSANLANSMILASPGAKLLSLWLERYRTYNSSEWGIHSTYVPWDLAKRHPHLIQVVENRFVNPDLTDIGLVYYGHYDISRNLGLHLYTRFLRKPLPLVGVAKWDSSLGLVWREILFGAPEIIACN
;
A
#
# COMPACT_ATOMS: atom_id res chain seq x y z
N MET A 1 -7.94 8.28 8.32
CA MET A 1 -7.96 8.16 6.84
C MET A 1 -6.54 7.81 6.42
N SER A 2 -6.32 6.93 5.44
CA SER A 2 -4.97 6.81 4.88
C SER A 2 -4.63 8.18 4.27
N HIS A 3 -3.43 8.67 4.57
CA HIS A 3 -2.97 9.94 4.04
C HIS A 3 -2.24 9.75 2.71
N GLU A 4 -2.45 8.65 1.99
CA GLU A 4 -1.75 8.33 0.74
C GLU A 4 -1.94 9.48 -0.25
N ASN A 5 -0.88 10.24 -0.50
CA ASN A 5 -0.85 11.27 -1.52
C ASN A 5 0.59 11.49 -1.98
N SER A 6 0.76 12.20 -3.09
CA SER A 6 2.07 12.48 -3.68
C SER A 6 3.01 13.32 -2.80
N ALA A 7 2.51 13.86 -1.68
CA ALA A 7 3.27 14.67 -0.74
C ALA A 7 3.65 13.91 0.55
N ASN A 8 3.57 12.56 0.57
CA ASN A 8 4.10 11.77 1.67
C ASN A 8 4.60 10.38 1.26
N LEU A 9 5.18 9.66 2.24
CA LEU A 9 5.55 8.26 2.10
C LEU A 9 4.60 7.39 2.88
N ALA A 10 4.12 6.32 2.25
CA ALA A 10 3.55 5.21 3.00
C ALA A 10 4.64 4.57 3.88
N ASN A 11 4.27 4.19 5.10
CA ASN A 11 5.13 3.53 6.06
C ASN A 11 4.78 2.03 6.24
N SER A 12 3.97 1.47 5.34
CA SER A 12 3.52 0.08 5.40
C SER A 12 4.65 -0.92 5.17
N MET A 13 5.66 -0.57 4.36
CA MET A 13 6.84 -1.40 4.16
C MET A 13 8.09 -0.53 4.09
N ILE A 14 9.08 -0.85 4.94
CA ILE A 14 10.38 -0.21 4.97
C ILE A 14 11.42 -1.31 5.12
N LEU A 15 12.37 -1.37 4.19
CA LEU A 15 13.49 -2.31 4.25
C LEU A 15 14.77 -1.52 4.55
N ALA A 16 15.47 -1.89 5.62
CA ALA A 16 16.65 -1.19 6.09
C ALA A 16 17.63 -2.15 6.75
N SER A 17 18.93 -1.87 6.63
CA SER A 17 19.95 -2.54 7.43
C SER A 17 19.83 -2.14 8.91
N PRO A 18 20.32 -2.98 9.85
CA PRO A 18 20.44 -2.59 11.24
C PRO A 18 21.17 -1.24 11.38
N GLY A 19 20.63 -0.33 12.20
CA GLY A 19 21.23 0.98 12.45
C GLY A 19 21.13 1.98 11.29
N ALA A 20 20.26 1.77 10.30
CA ALA A 20 20.07 2.71 9.19
C ALA A 20 19.79 4.15 9.70
N LYS A 21 20.65 5.09 9.28
CA LYS A 21 20.67 6.46 9.80
C LYS A 21 19.33 7.19 9.65
N LEU A 22 18.62 6.98 8.54
CA LEU A 22 17.30 7.57 8.31
C LEU A 22 16.30 7.18 9.41
N LEU A 23 16.30 5.91 9.84
CA LEU A 23 15.39 5.43 10.88
C LEU A 23 15.71 6.06 12.24
N SER A 24 16.99 6.28 12.56
CA SER A 24 17.36 6.99 13.79
C SER A 24 16.89 8.45 13.77
N LEU A 25 17.08 9.14 12.65
CA LEU A 25 16.61 10.52 12.47
C LEU A 25 15.09 10.59 12.58
N TRP A 26 14.38 9.63 12.00
CA TRP A 26 12.94 9.56 12.06
C TRP A 26 12.43 9.25 13.47
N LEU A 27 13.02 8.27 14.16
CA LEU A 27 12.67 7.91 15.53
C LEU A 27 12.89 9.07 16.52
N GLU A 28 13.91 9.89 16.31
CA GLU A 28 14.12 11.09 17.11
C GLU A 28 12.92 12.06 17.03
N ARG A 29 12.23 12.12 15.88
CA ARG A 29 11.02 12.94 15.70
C ARG A 29 9.80 12.39 16.42
N TYR A 30 9.83 11.16 16.93
CA TYR A 30 8.79 10.60 17.78
C TYR A 30 8.90 11.02 19.25
N ARG A 31 9.96 11.73 19.66
CA ARG A 31 10.07 12.26 21.04
C ARG A 31 8.93 13.22 21.40
N THR A 32 8.37 13.91 20.41
CA THR A 32 7.22 14.82 20.56
C THR A 32 5.96 14.22 19.93
N TYR A 33 5.85 12.88 19.87
CA TYR A 33 4.74 12.22 19.22
C TYR A 33 3.41 12.62 19.84
N ASN A 34 2.49 13.05 18.98
CA ASN A 34 1.11 13.32 19.30
C ASN A 34 0.23 12.34 18.51
N SER A 35 -0.59 11.55 19.20
CA SER A 35 -1.46 10.56 18.57
C SER A 35 -2.51 11.19 17.64
N SER A 36 -2.93 12.43 17.93
CA SER A 36 -3.81 13.20 17.05
C SER A 36 -3.13 13.59 15.73
N GLU A 37 -1.79 13.53 15.68
CA GLU A 37 -0.96 13.90 14.54
C GLU A 37 -0.15 12.70 14.02
N TRP A 38 -0.66 11.48 14.23
CA TRP A 38 0.04 10.26 13.84
C TRP A 38 0.53 10.30 12.39
N GLY A 39 -0.29 10.84 11.47
CA GLY A 39 0.03 10.92 10.05
C GLY A 39 1.20 11.86 9.77
N ILE A 40 1.29 12.98 10.49
CA ILE A 40 2.43 13.90 10.40
C ILE A 40 3.72 13.16 10.74
N HIS A 41 3.74 12.50 11.90
CA HIS A 41 4.91 11.76 12.35
C HIS A 41 5.22 10.55 11.46
N SER A 42 4.19 9.87 10.94
CA SER A 42 4.35 8.55 10.31
C SER A 42 4.49 8.57 8.79
N THR A 43 4.04 9.63 8.10
CA THR A 43 4.07 9.69 6.63
C THR A 43 4.71 10.97 6.10
N TYR A 44 4.45 12.12 6.72
CA TYR A 44 5.00 13.40 6.27
C TYR A 44 6.43 13.64 6.75
N VAL A 45 6.77 13.33 8.01
CA VAL A 45 8.15 13.42 8.50
C VAL A 45 9.14 12.54 7.71
N PRO A 46 8.86 11.25 7.40
CA PRO A 46 9.80 10.45 6.61
C PRO A 46 9.92 10.98 5.18
N TRP A 47 8.85 11.51 4.58
CA TRP A 47 8.94 12.24 3.30
C TRP A 47 9.80 13.50 3.39
N ASP A 48 9.62 14.22 4.49
CA ASP A 48 10.50 15.26 5.03
C ASP A 48 11.98 14.92 4.86
N LEU A 49 12.37 13.91 5.62
CA LEU A 49 13.72 13.38 5.70
C LEU A 49 14.22 12.85 4.36
N ALA A 50 13.37 12.23 3.54
CA ALA A 50 13.75 11.76 2.21
C ALA A 50 14.17 12.92 1.30
N LYS A 51 13.50 14.08 1.37
CA LYS A 51 13.88 15.27 0.61
C LYS A 51 15.15 15.93 1.15
N ARG A 52 15.34 15.99 2.47
CA ARG A 52 16.55 16.57 3.08
C ARG A 52 17.78 15.68 2.96
N HIS A 53 17.58 14.36 2.96
CA HIS A 53 18.64 13.35 2.97
C HIS A 53 18.40 12.29 1.90
N PRO A 54 18.37 12.66 0.61
CA PRO A 54 18.04 11.73 -0.48
C PRO A 54 19.06 10.59 -0.64
N HIS A 55 20.27 10.73 -0.07
CA HIS A 55 21.28 9.67 -0.05
C HIS A 55 21.05 8.61 1.05
N LEU A 56 20.12 8.83 1.98
CA LEU A 56 19.82 7.90 3.07
C LEU A 56 18.61 6.99 2.79
N ILE A 57 17.90 7.23 1.68
CA ILE A 57 16.70 6.48 1.32
C ILE A 57 16.52 6.44 -0.19
N GLN A 58 16.14 5.27 -0.68
CA GLN A 58 15.59 5.11 -2.02
C GLN A 58 14.06 4.99 -1.91
N VAL A 59 13.34 5.92 -2.54
CA VAL A 59 11.88 5.85 -2.65
C VAL A 59 11.54 5.04 -3.89
N VAL A 60 10.89 3.89 -3.71
CA VAL A 60 10.54 2.96 -4.80
C VAL A 60 9.19 3.35 -5.41
N GLU A 61 9.17 4.53 -6.03
CA GLU A 61 7.99 5.12 -6.69
C GLU A 61 6.70 4.91 -5.87
N ASN A 62 5.58 4.76 -6.56
CA ASN A 62 4.23 4.70 -6.04
C ASN A 62 3.67 3.28 -6.18
N ARG A 63 4.46 2.24 -5.89
CA ARG A 63 4.17 0.85 -6.30
C ARG A 63 3.56 -0.05 -5.22
N PHE A 64 3.62 0.30 -3.94
CA PHE A 64 3.22 -0.63 -2.88
C PHE A 64 1.79 -0.42 -2.37
N VAL A 65 1.26 0.79 -2.52
CA VAL A 65 0.00 1.20 -1.86
C VAL A 65 -1.04 1.71 -2.85
N ASN A 66 -0.66 2.00 -4.09
CA ASN A 66 -1.63 2.42 -5.10
C ASN A 66 -2.52 1.27 -5.57
N PRO A 67 -3.74 1.55 -6.05
CA PRO A 67 -4.37 2.87 -6.06
C PRO A 67 -4.71 3.39 -4.66
N ASP A 68 -4.69 4.71 -4.51
CA ASP A 68 -5.16 5.37 -3.29
C ASP A 68 -6.69 5.22 -3.09
N LEU A 69 -7.21 5.79 -2.01
CA LEU A 69 -8.64 5.72 -1.67
C LEU A 69 -9.59 6.23 -2.77
N THR A 70 -9.13 7.07 -3.68
CA THR A 70 -9.92 7.63 -4.79
C THR A 70 -10.25 6.54 -5.81
N ASP A 71 -9.24 5.76 -6.18
CA ASP A 71 -9.32 4.80 -7.27
C ASP A 71 -9.46 3.35 -6.79
N ILE A 72 -9.40 3.10 -5.48
CA ILE A 72 -9.49 1.75 -4.92
C ILE A 72 -10.78 1.01 -5.31
N GLY A 73 -11.88 1.72 -5.58
CA GLY A 73 -13.11 1.12 -6.10
C GLY A 73 -12.90 0.35 -7.40
N LEU A 74 -11.98 0.81 -8.26
CA LEU A 74 -11.60 0.13 -9.50
C LEU A 74 -10.91 -1.21 -9.24
N VAL A 75 -10.20 -1.37 -8.12
CA VAL A 75 -9.63 -2.66 -7.76
C VAL A 75 -10.73 -3.65 -7.38
N TYR A 76 -11.67 -3.24 -6.54
CA TYR A 76 -12.72 -4.13 -6.04
C TYR A 76 -13.74 -4.51 -7.12
N TYR A 77 -14.19 -3.54 -7.91
CA TYR A 77 -15.39 -3.65 -8.75
C TYR A 77 -15.15 -3.38 -10.24
N GLY A 78 -13.92 -3.09 -10.65
CA GLY A 78 -13.59 -2.82 -12.05
C GLY A 78 -12.18 -3.26 -12.40
N HIS A 79 -11.52 -2.48 -13.25
CA HIS A 79 -10.17 -2.77 -13.71
C HIS A 79 -9.24 -1.59 -13.44
N TYR A 80 -8.21 -1.85 -12.64
CA TYR A 80 -7.05 -1.01 -12.42
C TYR A 80 -5.79 -1.77 -12.84
N ASP A 81 -4.89 -1.10 -13.55
CA ASP A 81 -3.60 -1.69 -13.93
C ASP A 81 -2.67 -1.79 -12.72
N ILE A 82 -2.58 -3.00 -12.19
CA ILE A 82 -1.72 -3.35 -11.04
C ILE A 82 -0.41 -4.00 -11.46
N SER A 83 -0.10 -4.09 -12.76
CA SER A 83 1.06 -4.83 -13.28
C SER A 83 2.40 -4.31 -12.75
N ARG A 84 2.45 -3.04 -12.34
CA ARG A 84 3.64 -2.39 -11.78
C ARG A 84 3.64 -2.34 -10.25
N ASN A 85 2.62 -2.89 -9.60
CA ASN A 85 2.54 -2.89 -8.15
C ASN A 85 3.44 -3.95 -7.53
N LEU A 86 4.09 -3.58 -6.42
CA LEU A 86 4.80 -4.49 -5.53
C LEU A 86 3.91 -5.00 -4.38
N GLY A 87 2.79 -4.31 -4.14
CA GLY A 87 1.82 -4.62 -3.11
C GLY A 87 0.49 -3.90 -3.38
N LEU A 88 -0.55 -4.29 -2.65
CA LEU A 88 -1.87 -3.66 -2.72
C LEU A 88 -2.38 -3.43 -1.30
N HIS A 89 -2.82 -2.19 -1.02
CA HIS A 89 -3.49 -1.87 0.23
C HIS A 89 -4.99 -2.07 0.08
N LEU A 90 -5.50 -3.13 0.71
CA LEU A 90 -6.92 -3.49 0.70
C LEU A 90 -7.59 -2.96 1.96
N TYR A 91 -8.81 -2.46 1.82
CA TYR A 91 -9.60 -1.91 2.92
C TYR A 91 -10.81 -2.79 3.20
N THR A 92 -10.95 -3.22 4.45
CA THR A 92 -12.13 -3.98 4.90
C THR A 92 -13.40 -3.14 4.97
N ARG A 93 -13.29 -1.81 5.01
CA ARG A 93 -14.47 -0.91 5.06
C ARG A 93 -15.37 -1.00 3.83
N PHE A 94 -14.83 -1.42 2.69
CA PHE A 94 -15.61 -1.64 1.46
C PHE A 94 -16.24 -3.04 1.43
N LEU A 95 -15.98 -3.85 2.45
CA LEU A 95 -16.40 -5.23 2.55
C LEU A 95 -17.43 -5.36 3.66
N ARG A 96 -18.68 -5.65 3.30
CA ARG A 96 -19.76 -5.89 4.28
C ARG A 96 -19.55 -7.18 5.09
N LYS A 97 -18.75 -8.11 4.58
CA LYS A 97 -18.41 -9.41 5.17
C LYS A 97 -16.96 -9.77 4.80
N PRO A 98 -16.28 -10.64 5.56
CA PRO A 98 -15.00 -11.20 5.15
C PRO A 98 -15.09 -11.75 3.72
N LEU A 99 -14.10 -11.43 2.89
CA LEU A 99 -14.09 -11.89 1.51
C LEU A 99 -13.78 -13.40 1.46
N PRO A 100 -14.69 -14.24 0.93
CA PRO A 100 -14.34 -15.62 0.63
C PRO A 100 -13.37 -15.60 -0.56
N LEU A 101 -12.07 -15.82 -0.31
CA LEU A 101 -11.01 -15.63 -1.32
C LEU A 101 -11.30 -16.34 -2.65
N VAL A 102 -11.75 -17.60 -2.59
CA VAL A 102 -12.17 -18.39 -3.75
C VAL A 102 -13.38 -17.78 -4.48
N GLY A 103 -14.30 -17.17 -3.74
CA GLY A 103 -15.44 -16.46 -4.32
C GLY A 103 -15.02 -15.18 -5.04
N VAL A 104 -14.06 -14.43 -4.48
CA VAL A 104 -13.52 -13.21 -5.10
C VAL A 104 -12.70 -13.53 -6.34
N ALA A 105 -11.98 -14.65 -6.34
CA ALA A 105 -11.23 -15.10 -7.52
C ALA A 105 -12.13 -15.28 -8.76
N LYS A 106 -13.44 -15.50 -8.58
CA LYS A 106 -14.41 -15.58 -9.69
C LYS A 106 -14.84 -14.23 -10.24
N TRP A 107 -14.48 -13.12 -9.61
CA TRP A 107 -14.91 -11.80 -10.03
C TRP A 107 -14.13 -11.34 -11.26
N ASP A 108 -14.85 -10.70 -12.18
CA ASP A 108 -14.24 -9.97 -13.29
C ASP A 108 -13.81 -8.58 -12.81
N SER A 109 -12.72 -8.57 -12.03
CA SER A 109 -12.11 -7.34 -11.51
C SER A 109 -10.61 -7.52 -11.26
N SER A 110 -9.88 -6.42 -11.05
CA SER A 110 -8.46 -6.49 -10.68
C SER A 110 -8.23 -7.24 -9.37
N LEU A 111 -9.13 -7.12 -8.39
CA LEU A 111 -9.06 -7.92 -7.16
C LEU A 111 -9.26 -9.40 -7.45
N GLY A 112 -10.21 -9.75 -8.34
CA GLY A 112 -10.38 -11.12 -8.79
C GLY A 112 -9.13 -11.68 -9.45
N LEU A 113 -8.51 -10.91 -10.35
CA LEU A 113 -7.23 -11.26 -11.00
C LEU A 113 -6.14 -11.56 -9.96
N VAL A 114 -5.92 -10.67 -8.99
CA VAL A 114 -4.93 -10.86 -7.92
C VAL A 114 -5.16 -12.17 -7.17
N TRP A 115 -6.40 -12.46 -6.79
CA TRP A 115 -6.69 -13.69 -6.06
C TRP A 115 -6.54 -14.93 -6.92
N ARG A 116 -6.82 -14.88 -8.22
CA ARG A 116 -6.56 -16.01 -9.11
C ARG A 116 -5.07 -16.28 -9.25
N GLU A 117 -4.26 -15.25 -9.40
CA GLU A 117 -2.80 -15.39 -9.43
C GLU A 117 -2.26 -15.99 -8.13
N ILE A 118 -2.69 -15.48 -6.97
CA ILE A 118 -2.23 -15.97 -5.66
C ILE A 118 -2.68 -17.42 -5.41
N LEU A 119 -3.92 -17.76 -5.74
CA LEU A 119 -4.51 -19.06 -5.38
C LEU A 119 -4.21 -20.15 -6.42
N PHE A 120 -4.12 -19.79 -7.70
CA PHE A 120 -4.09 -20.74 -8.81
C PHE A 120 -2.88 -20.55 -9.74
N GLY A 121 -2.12 -19.46 -9.61
CA GLY A 121 -1.00 -19.15 -10.51
C GLY A 121 -1.43 -18.87 -11.96
N ALA A 122 -2.69 -18.46 -12.15
CA ALA A 122 -3.27 -18.17 -13.45
C ALA A 122 -4.19 -16.95 -13.34
N PRO A 123 -4.03 -15.90 -14.17
CA PRO A 123 -4.85 -14.69 -14.10
C PRO A 123 -6.23 -14.84 -14.75
N GLU A 124 -6.43 -15.87 -15.57
CA GLU A 124 -7.65 -16.07 -16.33
C GLU A 124 -8.80 -16.53 -15.45
N ILE A 125 -10.02 -16.08 -15.75
CA ILE A 125 -11.22 -16.58 -15.08
C ILE A 125 -11.38 -18.06 -15.42
N ILE A 126 -11.19 -18.91 -14.41
CA ILE A 126 -11.45 -20.34 -14.53
C ILE A 126 -12.97 -20.51 -14.64
N ALA A 127 -13.46 -20.78 -15.86
CA ALA A 127 -14.82 -21.23 -16.05
C ALA A 127 -14.99 -22.56 -15.31
N CYS A 128 -15.76 -22.56 -14.22
CA CYS A 128 -16.24 -23.81 -13.67
C CYS A 128 -17.30 -24.35 -14.64
N ASN A 129 -16.95 -25.39 -15.39
CA ASN A 129 -17.93 -26.23 -16.08
C ASN A 129 -18.77 -27.02 -15.07
#